data_AF-A0A847XPP2-F1
#
_entry.id   AF-A0A847XPP2-F1
#
_cell.length_a   1.000
_cell.length_b   1.000
_cell.length_c   1.000
_cell.angle_alpha   90.00
_cell.angle_beta   90.00
_cell.angle_gamma   90.00
#
_symmetry.space_group_name_H-M   'P 1'
#
loop_
_entity.id
_entity.type
_entity.pdbx_description
1 polymer ?
#
loop_
_entity_poly.entity_id
_entity_poly.type
_entity_poly.pdbx_seq_one_letter_code
_entity_poly.pdbx_strand_id
1 'polypeptide(L)'
;AGEDFYFIQKLVPRGGFFSLNSTAVYPSSRISSRTPFGTGASMIKFIENPGQDFLTYNVNAFRELKSLFGEIEILFDSDTGQVEKYYNELPEGLRSFMNEEEWLRHISEIQANTAGKASFRKRFFGWFNMLMIVRYMNHVHSGIFKKTELTEAAIKLLSLMGIPEPEHNPYDVLINYRKQERGIGS
;
A
#
# COMPACT_ATOMS: atom_id res chain seq x y z
N ALA A 1 7.06 -17.00 4.91
CA ALA A 1 6.18 -15.90 4.49
C ALA A 1 6.94 -14.75 3.84
N GLY A 2 8.24 -14.57 4.11
CA GLY A 2 9.01 -13.43 3.58
C GLY A 2 9.67 -13.64 2.22
N GLU A 3 9.67 -14.86 1.67
CA GLU A 3 10.37 -15.18 0.42
C GLU A 3 9.71 -14.51 -0.78
N ASP A 4 8.38 -14.64 -0.94
CA ASP A 4 7.62 -13.97 -2.01
C ASP A 4 7.75 -12.44 -1.93
N PHE A 5 7.71 -11.90 -0.71
CA PHE A 5 7.88 -10.47 -0.47
C PHE A 5 9.26 -9.99 -0.91
N TYR A 6 10.31 -10.73 -0.54
CA TYR A 6 11.69 -10.44 -0.92
C TYR A 6 11.90 -10.57 -2.42
N PHE A 7 11.26 -11.57 -3.05
CA PHE A 7 11.28 -11.77 -4.49
C PHE A 7 10.62 -10.58 -5.22
N ILE A 8 9.42 -10.17 -4.82
CA ILE A 8 8.71 -9.01 -5.38
C ILE A 8 9.53 -7.73 -5.19
N GLN A 9 10.04 -7.49 -3.98
CA GLN A 9 10.84 -6.30 -3.68
C GLN A 9 12.11 -6.21 -4.55
N LYS A 10 12.71 -7.33 -4.93
CA LYS A 10 13.86 -7.38 -5.84
C LYS A 10 13.48 -7.32 -7.33
N LEU A 11 12.34 -7.89 -7.70
CA LEU A 11 11.90 -7.99 -9.08
C LEU A 11 11.29 -6.69 -9.59
N VAL A 12 10.45 -6.02 -8.80
CA VAL A 12 9.75 -4.78 -9.21
C VAL A 12 10.71 -3.69 -9.70
N PRO A 13 11.84 -3.38 -9.02
CA PRO A 13 12.77 -2.36 -9.51
C PRO A 13 13.51 -2.73 -10.80
N ARG A 14 13.56 -4.02 -11.16
CA ARG A 14 14.24 -4.51 -12.37
C ARG A 14 13.36 -4.44 -13.63
N GLY A 15 12.05 -4.21 -13.47
CA GLY A 15 11.12 -4.16 -14.58
C GLY A 15 11.01 -5.51 -15.33
N GLY A 16 10.51 -5.47 -16.57
CA GLY A 16 10.41 -6.67 -17.43
C GLY A 16 9.26 -7.61 -17.06
N PHE A 17 8.35 -7.20 -16.18
CA PHE A 17 7.10 -7.89 -15.91
C PHE A 17 5.96 -7.22 -16.68
N PHE A 18 4.92 -7.97 -16.98
CA PHE A 18 3.72 -7.49 -17.65
C PHE A 18 2.48 -8.13 -17.02
N SER A 19 1.36 -7.42 -17.07
CA SER A 19 0.09 -7.91 -16.54
C SER A 19 -0.57 -8.87 -17.53
N LEU A 20 -0.83 -10.10 -17.08
CA LEU A 20 -1.59 -11.10 -17.84
C LEU A 20 -3.08 -10.96 -17.53
N ASN A 21 -3.77 -10.06 -18.24
CA ASN A 21 -5.19 -9.75 -17.97
C ASN A 21 -6.18 -10.65 -18.75
N SER A 22 -5.71 -11.45 -19.71
CA SER A 22 -6.54 -12.29 -20.58
C SER A 22 -6.67 -13.74 -20.13
N THR A 23 -5.88 -14.18 -19.14
CA THR A 23 -5.79 -15.57 -18.72
C THR A 23 -6.19 -15.68 -17.25
N ALA A 24 -7.20 -16.50 -16.95
CA ALA A 24 -7.60 -16.80 -15.58
C ALA A 24 -7.09 -18.19 -15.17
N VAL A 25 -6.27 -18.24 -14.12
CA VAL A 25 -5.89 -19.50 -13.47
C VAL A 25 -6.86 -19.73 -12.32
N TYR A 26 -7.44 -20.93 -12.24
CA TYR A 26 -8.30 -21.35 -11.14
C TYR A 26 -7.52 -22.30 -10.22
N PRO A 27 -6.71 -21.78 -9.29
CA PRO A 27 -6.02 -22.64 -8.33
C PRO A 27 -7.05 -23.36 -7.46
N SER A 28 -6.84 -24.64 -7.18
CA SER A 28 -7.74 -25.38 -6.29
C SER A 28 -7.64 -24.83 -4.87
N SER A 29 -8.74 -24.33 -4.31
CA SER A 29 -8.85 -23.94 -2.91
C SER A 29 -8.81 -25.18 -2.02
N ARG A 30 -7.61 -25.63 -1.66
CA ARG A 30 -7.44 -26.69 -0.67
C ARG A 30 -7.13 -26.07 0.69
N ILE A 31 -7.89 -26.50 1.71
CA ILE A 31 -7.57 -26.23 3.11
C ILE A 31 -6.16 -26.78 3.36
N SER A 32 -5.26 -25.95 3.89
CA SER A 32 -3.87 -26.34 4.13
C SER A 32 -3.34 -25.59 5.35
N SER A 33 -2.82 -26.35 6.31
CA SER A 33 -2.12 -25.84 7.49
C SER A 33 -0.59 -25.86 7.35
N ARG A 34 -0.07 -26.23 6.16
CA ARG A 34 1.38 -26.37 5.92
C ARG A 34 2.15 -25.04 6.03
N THR A 35 1.47 -23.92 5.85
CA THR A 35 2.02 -22.57 6.03
C THR A 35 1.05 -21.72 6.83
N PRO A 36 1.53 -20.89 7.79
CA PRO A 36 0.66 -20.03 8.61
C PRO A 36 0.08 -18.82 7.84
N PHE A 37 0.25 -18.78 6.52
CA PHE A 37 -0.15 -17.71 5.60
C PHE A 37 -0.53 -18.31 4.25
N GLY A 38 -1.24 -17.52 3.43
CA GLY A 38 -1.73 -17.94 2.11
C GLY A 38 -3.18 -18.42 2.12
N THR A 39 -3.71 -18.77 0.94
CA THR A 39 -5.13 -19.06 0.73
C THR A 39 -5.66 -20.18 1.62
N GLY A 40 -4.86 -21.23 1.87
CA GLY A 40 -5.24 -22.33 2.77
C GLY A 40 -5.49 -21.89 4.21
N ALA A 41 -4.61 -21.05 4.77
CA ALA A 41 -4.75 -20.50 6.12
C ALA A 41 -5.92 -19.50 6.22
N SER A 42 -6.15 -18.69 5.17
CA SER A 42 -7.31 -17.79 5.11
C SER A 42 -8.64 -18.54 5.06
N MET A 43 -8.69 -19.66 4.31
CA MET A 43 -9.87 -20.53 4.26
C MET A 43 -10.16 -21.20 5.61
N ILE A 44 -9.12 -21.62 6.35
CA ILE A 44 -9.27 -22.14 7.71
C ILE A 44 -9.92 -21.09 8.61
N LYS A 45 -9.36 -19.86 8.63
CA LYS A 45 -9.92 -18.75 9.42
C LYS A 45 -11.38 -18.45 9.07
N PHE A 46 -11.73 -18.52 7.78
CA PHE A 46 -13.09 -18.30 7.31
C PHE A 46 -14.08 -19.37 7.79
N ILE A 47 -13.68 -20.64 7.71
CA ILE A 47 -14.51 -21.77 8.15
C ILE A 47 -14.66 -21.78 9.67
N GLU A 48 -13.58 -21.45 10.40
CA GLU A 48 -13.56 -21.45 11.87
C GLU A 48 -14.31 -20.25 12.48
N ASN A 49 -14.46 -19.15 11.75
CA ASN A 49 -15.12 -17.92 12.24
C ASN A 49 -16.25 -17.50 11.28
N PRO A 50 -17.32 -18.32 11.13
CA PRO A 50 -18.42 -17.99 10.25
C PRO A 50 -19.13 -16.73 10.73
N GLY A 51 -19.30 -15.76 9.84
CA GLY A 51 -19.94 -14.47 10.14
C GLY A 51 -19.00 -13.44 10.80
N GLN A 52 -17.71 -13.75 10.96
CA GLN A 52 -16.74 -12.73 11.32
C GLN A 52 -16.40 -11.87 10.10
N ASP A 53 -16.68 -10.60 10.29
CA ASP A 53 -16.43 -9.50 9.39
C ASP A 53 -14.90 -9.30 9.21
N PHE A 54 -14.44 -9.28 7.96
CA PHE A 54 -13.00 -9.25 7.65
C PHE A 54 -12.45 -7.84 7.79
N LEU A 55 -11.71 -7.60 8.86
CA LEU A 55 -11.02 -6.33 9.06
C LEU A 55 -9.77 -6.19 8.17
N THR A 56 -9.69 -5.07 7.47
CA THR A 56 -8.55 -4.68 6.63
C THR A 56 -8.03 -3.28 6.99
N TYR A 57 -6.96 -2.85 6.33
CA TYR A 57 -6.44 -1.49 6.48
C TYR A 57 -7.44 -0.46 5.96
N ASN A 58 -7.60 0.61 6.74
CA ASN A 58 -8.34 1.80 6.39
C ASN A 58 -7.71 2.49 5.17
N VAL A 59 -8.55 2.80 4.17
CA VAL A 59 -8.12 3.43 2.92
C VAL A 59 -7.47 4.81 3.13
N ASN A 60 -7.79 5.51 4.22
CA ASN A 60 -7.19 6.81 4.52
C ASN A 60 -5.68 6.74 4.80
N ALA A 61 -5.17 5.64 5.35
CA ALA A 61 -3.72 5.45 5.51
C ALA A 61 -3.00 5.43 4.15
N PHE A 62 -3.61 4.83 3.12
CA PHE A 62 -3.08 4.88 1.76
C PHE A 62 -3.16 6.29 1.15
N ARG A 63 -4.11 7.13 1.58
CA ARG A 63 -4.18 8.53 1.13
C ARG A 63 -3.02 9.35 1.68
N GLU A 64 -2.60 9.13 2.93
CA GLU A 64 -1.40 9.78 3.47
C GLU A 64 -0.13 9.35 2.72
N LEU A 65 0.01 8.05 2.40
CA LEU A 65 1.12 7.59 1.56
C LEU A 65 1.06 8.22 0.16
N LYS A 66 -0.13 8.33 -0.42
CA LYS A 66 -0.32 8.96 -1.73
C LYS A 66 0.09 10.43 -1.72
N SER A 67 -0.28 11.20 -0.68
CA SER A 67 0.13 12.60 -0.57
C SER A 67 1.65 12.73 -0.46
N LEU A 68 2.29 11.88 0.36
CA LEU A 68 3.75 11.84 0.45
C LEU A 68 4.39 11.56 -0.92
N PHE A 69 4.02 10.48 -1.60
CA PHE A 69 4.65 10.03 -2.84
C PHE A 69 4.42 10.95 -4.04
N GLY A 70 3.38 11.78 -3.98
CA GLY A 70 3.04 12.75 -5.02
C GLY A 70 4.03 13.91 -5.11
N GLU A 71 4.66 14.28 -3.99
CA GLU A 71 5.41 15.54 -3.89
C GLU A 71 6.89 15.36 -3.50
N ILE A 72 7.36 14.11 -3.29
CA ILE A 72 8.74 13.84 -2.87
C ILE A 72 9.82 14.46 -3.75
N GLU A 73 9.58 14.70 -5.04
CA GLU A 73 10.60 15.27 -5.94
C GLU A 73 10.89 16.75 -5.64
N ILE A 74 9.97 17.45 -4.96
CA ILE A 74 10.18 18.82 -4.49
C ILE A 74 11.35 18.87 -3.50
N LEU A 75 11.49 17.82 -2.69
CA LEU A 75 12.55 17.69 -1.69
C LEU A 75 13.94 17.58 -2.31
N PHE A 76 14.09 17.29 -3.60
CA PHE A 76 15.42 17.25 -4.22
C PHE A 76 16.11 18.61 -4.20
N ASP A 77 15.37 19.68 -4.48
CA ASP A 77 15.90 21.05 -4.57
C ASP A 77 15.76 21.83 -3.24
N SER A 78 15.22 21.20 -2.19
CA SER A 78 14.94 21.84 -0.90
C SER A 78 16.19 22.01 -0.02
N ASP A 79 16.30 23.16 0.64
CA ASP A 79 17.22 23.33 1.77
C ASP A 79 16.68 22.70 3.06
N THR A 80 17.50 22.63 4.11
CA THR A 80 17.12 22.01 5.39
C THR A 80 15.84 22.60 5.99
N GLY A 81 15.66 23.92 5.95
CA GLY A 81 14.48 24.58 6.51
C GLY A 81 13.22 24.26 5.70
N GLN A 82 13.34 24.10 4.39
CA GLN A 82 12.25 23.65 3.53
C GLN A 82 11.88 22.18 3.80
N VAL A 83 12.87 21.31 4.07
CA VAL A 83 12.61 19.90 4.42
C VAL A 83 11.93 19.79 5.80
N GLU A 84 12.36 20.59 6.78
CA GLU A 84 11.71 20.70 8.11
C GLU A 84 10.25 21.16 7.97
N LYS A 85 10.01 22.20 7.17
CA LYS A 85 8.65 22.68 6.90
C LYS A 85 7.78 21.59 6.25
N TYR A 86 8.32 20.89 5.25
CA TYR A 86 7.62 19.78 4.59
C TYR A 86 7.27 18.67 5.59
N TYR A 87 8.21 18.29 6.46
CA TYR A 87 7.95 17.31 7.52
C TYR A 87 6.78 17.74 8.42
N ASN A 88 6.75 19.02 8.82
CA ASN A 88 5.68 19.55 9.66
C ASN A 88 4.31 19.59 8.96
N GLU A 89 4.28 19.64 7.63
CA GLU A 89 3.06 19.56 6.82
C GLU A 89 2.63 18.10 6.52
N LEU A 90 3.46 17.11 6.85
CA LEU A 90 3.09 15.70 6.67
C LEU A 90 1.86 15.34 7.52
N PRO A 91 1.00 14.44 7.00
CA PRO A 91 -0.08 13.85 7.77
C PRO A 91 0.36 13.26 9.11
N GLU A 92 -0.53 13.28 10.10
CA GLU A 92 -0.25 12.81 11.47
C GLU A 92 0.26 11.36 11.49
N GLY A 93 -0.32 10.47 10.68
CA GLY A 93 0.13 9.09 10.63
C GLY A 93 1.60 8.97 10.23
N LEU A 94 2.05 9.74 9.24
CA LEU A 94 3.44 9.75 8.79
C LEU A 94 4.39 10.35 9.84
N ARG A 95 4.03 11.48 10.45
CA ARG A 95 4.84 12.09 11.54
C ARG A 95 4.91 11.23 12.79
N SER A 96 3.87 10.44 13.06
CA SER A 96 3.88 9.50 14.19
C SER A 96 4.75 8.27 13.91
N PHE A 97 4.91 7.88 12.64
CA PHE A 97 5.65 6.69 12.21
C PHE A 97 7.16 6.93 12.15
N MET A 98 7.57 8.13 11.76
CA MET A 98 8.96 8.53 11.60
C MET A 98 9.16 9.91 12.19
N ASN A 99 10.16 10.05 13.06
CA ASN A 99 10.47 11.34 13.68
C ASN A 99 11.23 12.27 12.72
N GLU A 100 11.26 13.55 13.08
CA GLU A 100 11.86 14.61 12.26
C GLU A 100 13.36 14.39 12.04
N GLU A 101 14.10 13.98 13.07
CA GLU A 101 15.55 13.74 12.97
C GLU A 101 15.88 12.64 11.95
N GLU A 102 15.17 11.51 12.01
CA GLU A 102 15.33 10.40 11.07
C GLU A 102 14.98 10.83 9.64
N TRP A 103 13.90 11.60 9.49
CA TRP A 103 13.46 12.14 8.21
C TRP A 103 14.53 13.06 7.60
N LEU A 104 14.96 14.10 8.33
CA LEU A 104 15.96 15.07 7.86
C LEU A 104 17.27 14.38 7.49
N ARG A 105 17.73 13.44 8.33
CA ARG A 105 18.96 12.69 8.08
C ARG A 105 18.88 11.91 6.77
N HIS A 106 17.78 11.20 6.52
CA HIS A 106 17.62 10.40 5.31
C HIS A 106 17.41 11.24 4.05
N ILE A 107 16.61 12.30 4.11
CA ILE A 107 16.43 13.19 2.96
C ILE A 107 17.76 13.84 2.58
N SER A 108 18.52 14.35 3.55
CA SER A 108 19.85 14.93 3.32
C SER A 108 20.82 13.92 2.71
N GLU A 109 20.84 12.68 3.21
CA GLU A 109 21.66 11.60 2.65
C GLU A 109 21.28 11.30 1.19
N ILE A 110 19.98 11.26 0.89
CA ILE A 110 19.48 11.00 -0.47
C ILE A 110 19.86 12.15 -1.41
N GLN A 111 19.63 13.40 -1.01
CA GLN A 111 20.02 14.59 -1.77
C GLN A 111 21.52 14.57 -2.11
N ALA A 112 22.38 14.36 -1.11
CA ALA A 112 23.83 14.36 -1.28
C ALA A 112 24.36 13.27 -2.23
N ASN A 113 23.58 12.21 -2.46
CA ASN A 113 23.98 11.08 -3.29
C ASN A 113 23.16 10.95 -4.59
N THR A 114 22.48 12.01 -5.02
CA THR A 114 21.67 12.00 -6.25
C THR A 114 21.92 13.27 -7.06
N ALA A 115 21.90 13.15 -8.39
CA ALA A 115 22.25 14.24 -9.31
C ALA A 115 21.03 14.84 -10.03
N GLY A 116 19.82 14.44 -9.63
CA GLY A 116 18.58 14.90 -10.24
C GLY A 116 17.34 14.19 -9.68
N LYS A 117 16.17 14.79 -9.92
CA LYS A 117 14.86 14.34 -9.40
C LYS A 117 14.56 12.86 -9.64
N ALA A 118 14.84 12.34 -10.84
CA ALA A 118 14.63 10.92 -11.15
C ALA A 118 15.50 9.99 -10.28
N SER A 119 16.77 10.33 -10.09
CA SER A 119 17.68 9.57 -9.22
C SER A 119 17.33 9.70 -7.74
N PHE A 120 16.90 10.88 -7.31
CA PHE A 120 16.35 11.15 -5.98
C PHE A 120 15.13 10.26 -5.70
N ARG A 121 14.12 10.32 -6.57
CA ARG A 121 12.90 9.50 -6.48
C ARG A 121 13.23 8.01 -6.37
N LYS A 122 14.13 7.51 -7.21
CA LYS A 122 14.56 6.11 -7.18
C LYS A 122 15.20 5.73 -5.84
N ARG A 123 16.11 6.56 -5.32
CA ARG A 123 16.80 6.30 -4.04
C ARG A 123 15.86 6.44 -2.85
N PHE A 124 14.94 7.41 -2.88
CA PHE A 124 13.86 7.55 -1.91
C PHE A 124 13.03 6.26 -1.82
N PHE A 125 12.55 5.69 -2.92
CA PHE A 125 11.79 4.43 -2.88
C PHE A 125 12.64 3.19 -2.57
N GLY A 126 13.97 3.29 -2.68
CA GLY A 126 14.88 2.29 -2.14
C GLY A 126 14.86 2.28 -0.61
N TRP A 127 14.85 3.46 0.00
CA TRP A 127 14.71 3.65 1.45
C TRP A 127 13.27 3.40 1.93
N PHE A 128 12.30 4.18 1.43
CA PHE A 128 10.87 4.02 1.68
C PHE A 128 10.27 2.92 0.78
N ASN A 129 10.74 1.70 1.00
CA ASN A 129 10.35 0.52 0.21
C ASN A 129 9.06 -0.14 0.73
N MET A 130 8.70 -1.28 0.13
CA MET A 130 7.49 -2.04 0.50
C MET A 130 7.47 -2.43 1.99
N LEU A 131 8.63 -2.73 2.60
CA LEU A 131 8.70 -3.06 4.02
C LEU A 131 8.38 -1.83 4.89
N MET A 132 8.88 -0.66 4.51
CA MET A 132 8.53 0.61 5.17
C MET A 132 7.04 0.90 5.07
N ILE A 133 6.43 0.67 3.89
CA ILE A 133 4.97 0.79 3.71
C ILE A 133 4.24 -0.15 4.68
N VAL A 134 4.58 -1.44 4.74
CA VAL A 134 3.91 -2.39 5.65
C VAL A 134 4.09 -1.98 7.12
N ARG A 135 5.29 -1.52 7.51
CA ARG A 135 5.56 -1.02 8.86
C ARG A 135 4.71 0.20 9.18
N TYR A 136 4.64 1.17 8.28
CA TYR A 136 3.77 2.34 8.39
C TYR A 136 2.31 1.92 8.56
N MET A 137 1.81 1.04 7.68
CA MET A 137 0.42 0.56 7.72
C MET A 137 0.10 -0.10 9.06
N ASN A 138 1.01 -0.92 9.60
CA ASN A 138 0.83 -1.53 10.92
C ASN A 138 0.88 -0.51 12.06
N HIS A 139 1.82 0.43 12.00
CA HIS A 139 1.97 1.49 13.00
C HIS A 139 0.69 2.31 13.14
N VAL A 140 0.20 2.88 12.04
CA VAL A 140 -0.97 3.77 12.10
C VAL A 140 -2.25 3.01 12.46
N HIS A 141 -2.33 1.70 12.19
CA HIS A 141 -3.47 0.87 12.58
C HIS A 141 -3.42 0.35 14.02
N SER A 142 -2.35 0.64 14.76
CA SER A 142 -2.28 0.36 16.20
C SER A 142 -2.95 1.45 17.05
N GLY A 143 -3.29 2.62 16.46
CA GLY A 143 -3.89 3.73 17.19
C GLY A 143 -4.66 4.75 16.32
N ILE A 144 -4.01 5.33 15.32
CA ILE A 144 -4.54 6.46 14.53
C ILE A 144 -5.73 6.06 13.67
N PHE A 145 -5.58 4.98 12.89
CA PHE A 145 -6.63 4.42 12.08
C PHE A 145 -7.16 3.14 12.70
N LYS A 146 -8.49 2.99 12.73
CA LYS A 146 -9.10 1.70 12.99
C LYS A 146 -9.14 0.90 11.71
N LYS A 147 -8.82 -0.39 11.79
CA LYS A 147 -9.14 -1.32 10.72
C LYS A 147 -10.64 -1.28 10.46
N THR A 148 -11.02 -1.39 9.21
CA THR A 148 -12.41 -1.30 8.74
C THR A 148 -12.81 -2.59 8.07
N GLU A 149 -14.11 -2.81 7.91
CA GLU A 149 -14.60 -3.95 7.16
C GLU A 149 -14.08 -3.95 5.73
N LEU A 150 -13.75 -5.13 5.22
CA LEU A 150 -13.17 -5.31 3.89
C LEU A 150 -14.09 -4.75 2.82
N THR A 151 -15.39 -5.06 2.90
CA THR A 151 -16.39 -4.59 1.93
C THR A 151 -16.51 -3.07 1.97
N GLU A 152 -16.54 -2.47 3.16
CA GLU A 152 -16.59 -1.01 3.31
C GLU A 152 -15.33 -0.33 2.77
N ALA A 153 -14.14 -0.86 3.09
CA ALA A 153 -12.88 -0.37 2.56
C ALA A 153 -12.84 -0.46 1.03
N ALA A 154 -13.32 -1.57 0.48
CA ALA A 154 -13.38 -1.81 -0.95
C ALA A 154 -14.36 -0.85 -1.66
N ILE A 155 -15.55 -0.60 -1.10
CA ILE A 155 -16.49 0.40 -1.63
C ILE A 155 -15.87 1.79 -1.57
N LYS A 156 -15.23 2.14 -0.44
CA LYS A 156 -14.60 3.45 -0.28
C LYS A 156 -13.49 3.68 -1.30
N LEU A 157 -12.70 2.64 -1.61
CA LEU A 157 -11.66 2.73 -2.62
C LEU A 157 -12.25 2.89 -4.03
N LEU A 158 -13.35 2.20 -4.39
CA LEU A 158 -14.06 2.42 -5.67
C LEU A 158 -14.54 3.87 -5.81
N SER A 159 -15.14 4.41 -4.75
CA SER A 159 -15.59 5.80 -4.66
C SER A 159 -14.43 6.78 -4.91
N LEU A 160 -13.27 6.54 -4.29
CA LEU A 160 -12.05 7.34 -4.52
C LEU A 160 -11.46 7.19 -5.93
N MET A 161 -11.78 6.12 -6.65
CA MET A 161 -11.44 5.93 -8.06
C MET A 161 -12.44 6.60 -9.01
N GLY A 162 -13.51 7.22 -8.49
CA GLY A 162 -14.58 7.84 -9.28
C GLY A 162 -15.62 6.85 -9.79
N ILE A 163 -15.65 5.62 -9.26
CA ILE A 163 -16.61 4.59 -9.63
C ILE A 163 -17.80 4.69 -8.67
N PRO A 164 -19.05 4.69 -9.16
CA PRO A 164 -20.23 4.71 -8.31
C PRO A 164 -20.19 3.60 -7.26
N GLU A 165 -20.58 3.93 -6.04
CA GLU A 165 -20.63 2.97 -4.94
C GLU A 165 -21.65 1.88 -5.29
N PRO A 166 -21.22 0.61 -5.43
CA PRO A 166 -22.15 -0.49 -5.65
C PRO A 166 -22.98 -0.72 -4.38
N GLU A 167 -24.03 -1.53 -4.50
CA GLU A 167 -24.72 -2.05 -3.31
C GLU A 167 -23.72 -2.70 -2.36
N HIS A 168 -24.01 -2.67 -1.05
CA HIS A 168 -23.14 -3.20 0.03
C HIS A 168 -23.06 -4.75 0.04
N ASN A 169 -23.12 -5.37 -1.14
CA ASN A 169 -22.97 -6.79 -1.37
C ASN A 169 -21.52 -7.08 -1.82
N PRO A 170 -20.76 -7.93 -1.10
CA PRO A 170 -19.39 -8.30 -1.47
C PRO A 170 -19.24 -8.82 -2.90
N TYR A 171 -20.25 -9.50 -3.44
CA TYR A 171 -20.23 -10.01 -4.81
C TYR A 171 -20.21 -8.87 -5.83
N ASP A 172 -21.08 -7.87 -5.67
CA ASP A 172 -21.17 -6.75 -6.61
C ASP A 172 -19.94 -5.85 -6.54
N VAL A 173 -19.40 -5.65 -5.34
CA VAL A 173 -18.10 -4.99 -5.14
C VAL A 173 -17.01 -5.71 -5.93
N LEU A 174 -16.89 -7.04 -5.79
CA LEU A 174 -15.90 -7.85 -6.52
C LEU A 174 -16.08 -7.76 -8.04
N ILE A 175 -17.32 -7.81 -8.55
CA ILE A 175 -17.59 -7.68 -9.98
C ILE A 175 -17.15 -6.32 -10.51
N ASN A 176 -17.34 -5.23 -9.75
CA ASN A 176 -16.86 -3.91 -10.14
C ASN A 176 -15.34 -3.86 -10.24
N TYR A 177 -14.59 -4.38 -9.26
CA TYR A 177 -13.13 -4.48 -9.35
C TYR A 177 -12.66 -5.27 -10.57
N ARG A 178 -13.31 -6.39 -10.90
CA ARG A 178 -12.97 -7.19 -12.09
C ARG A 178 -13.18 -6.44 -13.41
N LYS A 179 -14.19 -5.56 -13.49
CA LYS A 179 -14.40 -4.71 -14.68
C LYS A 179 -13.25 -3.72 -14.86
N GLN A 180 -12.73 -3.17 -13.75
CA GLN A 180 -11.59 -2.26 -13.75
C GLN A 180 -10.28 -2.97 -14.16
N GLU A 181 -9.99 -4.14 -13.60
CA GLU A 181 -8.78 -4.92 -13.95
C GLU A 181 -8.71 -5.29 -15.43
N ARG A 182 -9.87 -5.50 -16.07
CA ARG A 182 -9.98 -5.87 -17.48
C ARG A 182 -10.03 -4.66 -18.43
N GLY A 183 -10.02 -3.43 -17.90
CA GLY A 183 -10.15 -2.21 -18.72
C GLY A 183 -11.51 -2.06 -19.41
N ILE A 184 -12.55 -2.71 -18.88
CA ILE A 184 -13.92 -2.67 -19.44
C ILE A 184 -14.73 -1.50 -18.82
N GLY A 185 -14.16 -0.82 -17.82
CA GLY A 185 -14.76 0.36 -17.17
C GLY A 185 -14.04 1.65 -17.55
N SER A 186 -14.30 2.15 -18.76
CA SER A 186 -14.08 3.55 -19.16
C SER A 186 -15.09 3.92 -20.23
#